data_AF-A0A2D6Q017-F1
#
_entry.id   AF-A0A2D6Q017-F1
#
_cell.length_a   1.000
_cell.length_b   1.000
_cell.length_c   1.000
_cell.angle_alpha   90.00
_cell.angle_beta   90.00
_cell.angle_gamma   90.00
#
_symmetry.space_group_name_H-M   'P 1'
#
loop_
_entity.id
_entity.type
_entity.pdbx_description
1 polymer ?
#
loop_
_entity_poly.entity_id
_entity_poly.type
_entity_poly.pdbx_seq_one_letter_code
_entity_poly.pdbx_strand_id
1 'polypeptide(L)'
;MWWNLNKWEYLHINEILRRRANISRNGDQDLGGVRGADDTVPGGVLKREVVQRDVLPVLKQALKDRYHLNRQAAIIALGKTGDASALAPLLETIKDQSQVVQESAILSLGLLGQPQAVNYLVEIMQDSMQGRRLVEDGKVSRRTRMYAAFALGLIGDGRALSPLLELAHDSAAKDKELATFAVAAVGALGSHSAVPDLCRLVSDTKLDKRIRATACVSLSKIGDRGPIVLRVLSKALDDKQAAVVQGASTALGALARPEDTTIVKALAEVADKHGDVLTRALGLMALSRVGGLQAYELTTGFLKKRGLIGGYAPMAVALAAKKADRSAHARSLLRRHVKRAKDPEIRRSCYVAFGLLGAKRQGDQLMRVAVSKKSPEERATAVSALGMIGDPQCANLLRDLVSVDNHGAIRGEAALSLGLVGKRSEAATTLTNVLATADNNFIRAGAALALGLLGNSESVPGLEDLANGASVNGDTRAFASGALGLLSEPDDLPVLYRYRANNLFYFDLPVMRQILLLL
;
A
#
# COMPACT_ATOMS: atom_id res chain seq x y z
N MET A 1 6.12 -13.47 1.34
CA MET A 1 5.06 -12.96 0.44
C MET A 1 4.12 -11.99 1.15
N TRP A 2 3.42 -12.37 2.23
CA TRP A 2 2.47 -11.48 2.90
C TRP A 2 3.08 -10.16 3.41
N TRP A 3 4.28 -10.19 4.02
CA TRP A 3 4.94 -8.97 4.51
C TRP A 3 5.14 -7.93 3.41
N ASN A 4 5.73 -8.32 2.27
CA ASN A 4 5.96 -7.39 1.16
C ASN A 4 4.67 -6.74 0.64
N LEU A 5 3.53 -7.44 0.79
CA LEU A 5 2.23 -6.96 0.34
C LEU A 5 1.49 -6.09 1.37
N ASN A 6 1.80 -6.24 2.66
CA ASN A 6 1.05 -5.55 3.73
C ASN A 6 1.92 -4.64 4.60
N LYS A 7 3.25 -4.65 4.39
CA LYS A 7 4.20 -3.90 5.23
C LYS A 7 3.77 -2.46 5.38
N TRP A 8 3.29 -1.81 4.33
CA TRP A 8 2.88 -0.40 4.35
C TRP A 8 1.86 -0.04 5.43
N GLU A 9 0.92 -0.93 5.76
CA GLU A 9 -0.05 -0.70 6.86
C GLU A 9 0.62 -0.74 8.24
N TYR A 10 1.66 -1.57 8.41
CA TYR A 10 2.30 -1.84 9.70
C TYR A 10 3.62 -1.09 9.91
N LEU A 11 4.23 -0.61 8.83
CA LEU A 11 5.39 0.27 8.85
C LEU A 11 5.03 1.63 9.43
N HIS A 12 3.73 1.95 9.54
CA HIS A 12 3.22 3.22 10.08
C HIS A 12 4.00 4.41 9.53
N ILE A 13 4.36 4.38 8.24
CA ILE A 13 5.26 5.37 7.67
C ILE A 13 4.70 6.76 7.92
N ASN A 14 3.39 6.95 7.75
CA ASN A 14 2.73 8.21 8.05
C ASN A 14 2.78 8.59 9.55
N GLU A 15 2.81 7.65 10.50
CA GLU A 15 3.04 7.95 11.93
C GLU A 15 4.50 8.34 12.19
N ILE A 16 5.46 7.71 11.51
CA ILE A 16 6.88 8.09 11.52
C ILE A 16 7.05 9.50 10.92
N LEU A 17 6.37 9.81 9.82
CA LEU A 17 6.35 11.13 9.19
C LEU A 17 5.71 12.19 10.10
N ARG A 18 4.57 11.86 10.74
CA ARG A 18 3.90 12.72 11.74
C ARG A 18 4.78 13.00 12.97
N ARG A 19 5.46 11.98 13.51
CA ARG A 19 6.39 12.15 14.64
C ARG A 19 7.60 13.00 14.25
N ARG A 20 8.12 12.85 13.02
CA ARG A 20 9.28 13.60 12.51
C ARG A 20 8.97 15.06 12.17
N ALA A 21 7.78 15.36 11.65
CA ALA A 21 7.31 16.74 11.45
C ALA A 21 7.29 17.55 12.77
N ASN A 22 6.94 16.88 13.89
CA ASN A 22 6.99 17.50 15.22
C ASN A 22 8.41 17.61 15.80
N ILE A 23 9.37 16.78 15.35
CA ILE A 23 10.77 16.80 15.83
C ILE A 23 11.62 17.85 15.08
N SER A 24 11.44 18.01 13.76
CA SER A 24 12.15 19.01 12.94
C SER A 24 11.84 20.46 13.35
N ARG A 25 10.62 20.72 13.86
CA ARG A 25 10.25 22.01 14.49
C ARG A 25 11.18 22.45 15.63
N ASN A 26 11.77 21.50 16.35
CA ASN A 26 12.63 21.78 17.51
C ASN A 26 14.13 21.69 17.20
N GLY A 27 14.52 21.22 16.00
CA GLY A 27 15.92 20.95 15.65
C GLY A 27 16.50 21.87 14.58
N ASP A 28 15.67 22.39 13.66
CA ASP A 28 16.13 23.19 12.51
C ASP A 28 16.07 24.71 12.77
N GLN A 29 15.89 25.15 14.02
CA GLN A 29 15.92 26.59 14.38
C GLN A 29 17.33 27.20 14.45
N ASP A 30 18.39 26.40 14.34
CA ASP A 30 19.77 26.92 14.33
C ASP A 30 20.41 26.69 12.96
N LEU A 31 20.42 27.76 12.15
CA LEU A 31 21.54 28.30 11.36
C LEU A 31 21.11 28.84 9.98
N GLY A 32 21.12 30.18 9.87
CA GLY A 32 21.51 30.93 8.67
C GLY A 32 20.68 30.76 7.40
N GLY A 33 19.79 31.71 7.13
CA GLY A 33 18.82 31.63 6.04
C GLY A 33 19.36 31.64 4.61
N VAL A 34 18.67 30.90 3.73
CA VAL A 34 18.42 31.20 2.31
C VAL A 34 17.03 30.63 1.93
N ARG A 35 16.20 31.49 1.33
CA ARG A 35 14.88 31.28 0.68
C ARG A 35 13.83 30.37 1.35
N GLY A 36 12.79 31.03 1.88
CA GLY A 36 11.40 30.56 1.82
C GLY A 36 10.86 29.97 3.12
N ALA A 37 9.85 30.62 3.70
CA ALA A 37 9.20 30.18 4.93
C ALA A 37 8.44 28.85 4.75
N ASP A 38 9.00 27.77 5.30
CA ASP A 38 8.42 26.41 5.46
C ASP A 38 7.44 26.03 4.34
N ASP A 39 7.95 25.65 3.17
CA ASP A 39 7.17 25.24 1.98
C ASP A 39 6.38 23.92 2.16
N THR A 40 6.39 23.37 3.38
CA THR A 40 5.69 22.14 3.75
C THR A 40 4.60 22.39 4.79
N VAL A 41 3.56 21.55 4.81
CA VAL A 41 2.59 21.50 5.91
C VAL A 41 2.99 20.44 6.95
N PRO A 42 2.46 20.48 8.20
CA PRO A 42 2.76 19.48 9.23
C PRO A 42 2.46 18.05 8.76
N GLY A 43 3.50 17.31 8.41
CA GLY A 43 3.37 16.02 7.74
C GLY A 43 4.45 15.79 6.66
N GLY A 44 5.04 16.87 6.14
CA GLY A 44 6.01 16.82 5.04
C GLY A 44 5.37 16.90 3.64
N VAL A 45 4.08 17.26 3.56
CA VAL A 45 3.42 17.46 2.26
C VAL A 45 3.73 18.85 1.75
N LEU A 46 3.97 18.97 0.44
CA LEU A 46 4.17 20.27 -0.21
C LEU A 46 2.90 21.13 -0.07
N LYS A 47 3.07 22.41 0.23
CA LYS A 47 1.97 23.37 0.15
C LYS A 47 1.34 23.37 -1.25
N ARG A 48 0.04 23.57 -1.33
CA ARG A 48 -0.70 23.57 -2.60
C ARG A 48 -0.10 24.54 -3.62
N GLU A 49 0.35 25.70 -3.16
CA GLU A 49 0.97 26.72 -4.01
C GLU A 49 2.29 26.23 -4.63
N VAL A 50 3.09 25.45 -3.89
CA VAL A 50 4.33 24.84 -4.37
C VAL A 50 4.02 23.75 -5.39
N VAL A 51 3.03 22.90 -5.11
CA VAL A 51 2.57 21.89 -6.08
C VAL A 51 2.13 22.54 -7.39
N GLN A 52 1.36 23.63 -7.32
CA GLN A 52 0.87 24.34 -8.50
C GLN A 52 1.98 25.05 -9.28
N ARG A 53 2.94 25.67 -8.58
CA ARG A 53 4.02 26.46 -9.19
C ARG A 53 5.12 25.58 -9.78
N ASP A 54 5.55 24.56 -9.06
CA ASP A 54 6.77 23.82 -9.34
C ASP A 54 6.46 22.43 -9.93
N VAL A 55 5.56 21.67 -9.29
CA VAL A 55 5.32 20.27 -9.66
C VAL A 55 4.40 20.11 -10.87
N LEU A 56 3.25 20.79 -10.91
CA LEU A 56 2.26 20.62 -11.99
C LEU A 56 2.82 20.93 -13.38
N PRO A 57 3.60 22.00 -13.61
CA PRO A 57 4.18 22.27 -14.93
C PRO A 57 5.12 21.15 -15.40
N VAL A 58 5.93 20.63 -14.48
CA VAL A 58 6.91 19.55 -14.75
C VAL A 58 6.19 18.27 -15.14
N LEU A 59 5.14 17.89 -14.40
CA LEU A 59 4.33 16.70 -14.71
C LEU A 59 3.55 16.86 -16.03
N LYS A 60 2.98 18.05 -16.29
CA LYS A 60 2.30 18.35 -17.57
C LYS A 60 3.26 18.27 -18.76
N GLN A 61 4.51 18.67 -18.59
CA GLN A 61 5.55 18.52 -19.61
C GLN A 61 5.92 17.05 -19.82
N ALA A 62 6.06 16.26 -18.74
CA ALA A 62 6.37 14.84 -18.80
C ALA A 62 5.28 14.00 -19.51
N LEU A 63 4.03 14.50 -19.60
CA LEU A 63 2.99 13.88 -20.46
C LEU A 63 3.33 13.89 -21.95
N LYS A 64 4.29 14.71 -22.39
CA LYS A 64 4.75 14.76 -23.79
C LYS A 64 5.99 13.90 -24.04
N ASP A 65 6.43 13.13 -23.06
CA ASP A 65 7.65 12.33 -23.16
C ASP A 65 7.50 11.20 -24.18
N ARG A 66 8.56 10.96 -24.98
CA ARG A 66 8.63 9.83 -25.93
C ARG A 66 8.51 8.47 -25.24
N TYR A 67 8.95 8.37 -23.98
CA TYR A 67 8.95 7.16 -23.19
C TYR A 67 7.63 7.02 -22.41
N HIS A 68 6.84 6.02 -22.80
CA HIS A 68 5.49 5.81 -22.27
C HIS A 68 5.46 5.59 -20.74
N LEU A 69 6.50 5.01 -20.12
CA LEU A 69 6.51 4.86 -18.66
C LEU A 69 6.71 6.19 -17.93
N ASN A 70 7.41 7.17 -18.53
CA ASN A 70 7.48 8.51 -17.93
C ASN A 70 6.12 9.21 -18.04
N ARG A 71 5.44 9.10 -19.19
CA ARG A 71 4.06 9.58 -19.33
C ARG A 71 3.11 8.92 -18.33
N GLN A 72 3.25 7.60 -18.13
CA GLN A 72 2.48 6.85 -17.15
C GLN A 72 2.75 7.32 -15.72
N ALA A 73 4.01 7.52 -15.34
CA ALA A 73 4.35 8.00 -14.01
C ALA A 73 3.83 9.44 -13.79
N ALA A 74 3.95 10.30 -14.80
CA ALA A 74 3.47 11.67 -14.76
C ALA A 74 1.94 11.74 -14.62
N ILE A 75 1.19 10.88 -15.34
CA ILE A 75 -0.28 10.89 -15.25
C ILE A 75 -0.78 10.42 -13.88
N ILE A 76 -0.11 9.42 -13.28
CA ILE A 76 -0.40 8.95 -11.91
C ILE A 76 -0.05 10.03 -10.89
N ALA A 77 1.12 10.67 -11.05
CA ALA A 77 1.55 11.76 -10.20
C ALA A 77 0.56 12.94 -10.23
N LEU A 78 0.05 13.30 -11.42
CA LEU A 78 -1.01 14.31 -11.57
C LEU A 78 -2.29 13.91 -10.81
N GLY A 79 -2.74 12.66 -10.93
CA GLY A 79 -3.87 12.15 -10.15
C GLY A 79 -3.65 12.26 -8.65
N LYS A 80 -2.45 11.90 -8.16
CA LYS A 80 -2.10 11.98 -6.73
C LYS A 80 -2.07 13.41 -6.18
N THR A 81 -1.86 14.43 -7.00
CA THR A 81 -1.89 15.82 -6.52
C THR A 81 -3.26 16.27 -6.00
N GLY A 82 -4.35 15.63 -6.46
CA GLY A 82 -5.72 16.06 -6.17
C GLY A 82 -6.11 17.43 -6.76
N ASP A 83 -5.22 18.10 -7.51
CA ASP A 83 -5.48 19.44 -8.03
C ASP A 83 -6.43 19.40 -9.23
N ALA A 84 -7.57 20.09 -9.12
CA ALA A 84 -8.62 20.09 -10.15
C ALA A 84 -8.12 20.50 -11.55
N SER A 85 -7.03 21.27 -11.67
CA SER A 85 -6.46 21.65 -12.98
C SER A 85 -5.86 20.46 -13.75
N ALA A 86 -5.65 19.31 -13.10
CA ALA A 86 -5.22 18.08 -13.75
C ALA A 86 -6.35 17.32 -14.46
N LEU A 87 -7.63 17.65 -14.21
CA LEU A 87 -8.78 16.95 -14.80
C LEU A 87 -8.76 16.97 -16.34
N ALA A 88 -8.54 18.13 -16.95
CA ALA A 88 -8.51 18.24 -18.40
C ALA A 88 -7.33 17.48 -19.04
N PRO A 89 -6.07 17.64 -18.56
CA PRO A 89 -4.95 16.80 -19.01
C PRO A 89 -5.22 15.29 -18.87
N LEU A 90 -5.87 14.88 -17.78
CA LEU A 90 -6.25 13.48 -17.54
C LEU A 90 -7.24 12.97 -18.58
N LEU A 91 -8.28 13.73 -18.89
CA LEU A 91 -9.27 13.38 -19.92
C LEU A 91 -8.66 13.32 -21.33
N GLU A 92 -7.72 14.22 -21.66
CA GLU A 92 -7.00 14.19 -22.93
C GLU A 92 -6.12 12.93 -23.06
N THR A 93 -5.44 12.55 -21.97
CA THR A 93 -4.51 11.41 -21.93
C THR A 93 -5.21 10.04 -22.03
N ILE A 94 -6.54 9.98 -21.88
CA ILE A 94 -7.32 8.76 -22.17
C ILE A 94 -7.14 8.31 -23.62
N LYS A 95 -6.76 9.23 -24.52
CA LYS A 95 -6.54 8.96 -25.95
C LYS A 95 -5.09 8.61 -26.29
N ASP A 96 -4.23 8.41 -25.29
CA ASP A 96 -2.84 8.04 -25.53
C ASP A 96 -2.75 6.70 -26.28
N GLN A 97 -1.83 6.63 -27.24
CA GLN A 97 -1.60 5.44 -28.07
C GLN A 97 -1.18 4.21 -27.25
N SER A 98 -0.59 4.43 -26.06
CA SER A 98 -0.24 3.37 -25.14
C SER A 98 -1.44 3.04 -24.24
N GLN A 99 -1.95 1.82 -24.37
CA GLN A 99 -3.03 1.29 -23.51
C GLN A 99 -2.70 1.45 -22.00
N VAL A 100 -1.43 1.27 -21.62
CA VAL A 100 -0.98 1.40 -20.22
C VAL A 100 -1.12 2.84 -19.72
N VAL A 101 -0.87 3.83 -20.59
CA VAL A 101 -1.02 5.26 -20.28
C VAL A 101 -2.50 5.63 -20.22
N GLN A 102 -3.31 5.18 -21.19
CA GLN A 102 -4.77 5.37 -21.19
C GLN A 102 -5.42 4.85 -19.89
N GLU A 103 -5.12 3.61 -19.50
CA GLU A 103 -5.67 3.00 -18.29
C GLU A 103 -5.19 3.70 -17.01
N SER A 104 -3.94 4.19 -17.02
CA SER A 104 -3.42 5.00 -15.92
C SER A 104 -4.09 6.37 -15.84
N ALA A 105 -4.47 6.98 -16.96
CA ALA A 105 -5.28 8.21 -16.97
C ALA A 105 -6.66 7.99 -16.35
N ILE A 106 -7.33 6.89 -16.70
CA ILE A 106 -8.63 6.49 -16.12
C ILE A 106 -8.50 6.24 -14.61
N LEU A 107 -7.46 5.52 -14.17
CA LEU A 107 -7.21 5.32 -12.75
C LEU A 107 -6.96 6.65 -12.03
N SER A 108 -6.20 7.54 -12.67
CA SER A 108 -5.79 8.82 -12.11
C SER A 108 -6.94 9.82 -12.01
N LEU A 109 -7.99 9.71 -12.83
CA LEU A 109 -9.26 10.41 -12.59
C LEU A 109 -9.90 10.01 -11.25
N GLY A 110 -9.78 8.74 -10.86
CA GLY A 110 -10.21 8.25 -9.56
C GLY A 110 -9.36 8.79 -8.42
N LEU A 111 -8.03 8.80 -8.59
CA LEU A 111 -7.07 9.35 -7.63
C LEU A 111 -7.24 10.85 -7.40
N LEU A 112 -7.57 11.58 -8.47
CA LEU A 112 -7.83 13.01 -8.40
C LEU A 112 -9.00 13.34 -7.48
N GLY A 113 -9.93 12.41 -7.30
CA GLY A 113 -11.06 12.54 -6.37
C GLY A 113 -12.09 13.60 -6.78
N GLN A 114 -12.05 14.07 -8.03
CA GLN A 114 -12.94 15.14 -8.47
C GLN A 114 -14.34 14.61 -8.82
N PRO A 115 -15.41 15.11 -8.19
CA PRO A 115 -16.79 14.67 -8.46
C PRO A 115 -17.20 14.77 -9.95
N GLN A 116 -16.60 15.66 -10.71
CA GLN A 116 -16.86 15.83 -12.15
C GLN A 116 -16.43 14.60 -12.97
N ALA A 117 -15.45 13.82 -12.49
CA ALA A 117 -14.97 12.63 -13.18
C ALA A 117 -15.98 11.46 -13.17
N VAL A 118 -16.95 11.45 -12.23
CA VAL A 118 -17.91 10.35 -12.04
C VAL A 118 -18.66 10.04 -13.33
N ASN A 119 -19.22 11.05 -14.00
CA ASN A 119 -20.00 10.80 -15.22
C ASN A 119 -19.14 10.17 -16.32
N TYR A 120 -17.94 10.72 -16.58
CA TYR A 120 -17.03 10.17 -17.60
C TYR A 120 -16.68 8.70 -17.32
N LEU A 121 -16.40 8.38 -16.05
CA LEU A 121 -16.04 7.01 -15.66
C LEU A 121 -17.25 6.05 -15.73
N VAL A 122 -18.47 6.50 -15.40
CA VAL A 122 -19.68 5.68 -15.58
C VAL A 122 -19.90 5.36 -17.06
N GLU A 123 -19.78 6.35 -17.95
CA GLU A 123 -19.93 6.15 -19.40
C GLU A 123 -18.90 5.14 -19.95
N ILE A 124 -17.63 5.24 -19.53
CA ILE A 124 -16.58 4.28 -19.90
C ILE A 124 -16.89 2.89 -19.32
N MET A 125 -17.25 2.80 -18.04
CA MET A 125 -17.55 1.55 -17.35
C MET A 125 -18.72 0.79 -17.99
N GLN A 126 -19.76 1.50 -18.43
CA GLN A 126 -20.96 0.93 -19.03
C GLN A 126 -20.78 0.61 -20.53
N ASP A 127 -19.63 0.94 -21.14
CA ASP A 127 -19.41 0.79 -22.58
C ASP A 127 -20.51 1.51 -23.40
N SER A 128 -20.85 2.73 -22.97
CA SER A 128 -21.85 3.58 -23.62
C SER A 128 -21.31 4.24 -24.89
N MET A 129 -22.18 4.90 -25.66
CA MET A 129 -21.74 5.66 -26.84
C MET A 129 -20.78 6.79 -26.46
N GLN A 130 -21.04 7.49 -25.36
CA GLN A 130 -20.18 8.56 -24.84
C GLN A 130 -18.84 7.98 -24.36
N GLY A 131 -18.86 6.85 -23.64
CA GLY A 131 -17.66 6.15 -23.17
C GLY A 131 -16.74 5.74 -24.33
N ARG A 132 -17.32 5.16 -25.38
CA ARG A 132 -16.61 4.77 -26.62
C ARG A 132 -15.96 5.97 -27.32
N ARG A 133 -16.64 7.11 -27.38
CA ARG A 133 -16.10 8.35 -27.94
C ARG A 133 -14.92 8.90 -27.12
N LEU A 134 -14.95 8.75 -25.80
CA LEU A 134 -13.86 9.22 -24.92
C LEU A 134 -12.57 8.42 -25.14
N VAL A 135 -12.68 7.11 -25.31
CA VAL A 135 -11.53 6.21 -25.53
C VAL A 135 -11.13 6.08 -27.00
N GLU A 136 -11.85 6.77 -27.90
CA GLU A 136 -11.69 6.71 -29.37
C GLU A 136 -11.63 5.29 -29.94
N ASP A 137 -12.47 4.41 -29.38
CA ASP A 137 -12.58 3.00 -29.78
C ASP A 137 -14.04 2.64 -30.11
N GLY A 138 -14.24 1.69 -31.01
CA GLY A 138 -15.58 1.17 -31.35
C GLY A 138 -16.26 0.45 -30.19
N LYS A 139 -15.48 0.05 -29.18
CA LYS A 139 -15.96 -0.60 -27.95
C LYS A 139 -15.01 -0.33 -26.79
N VAL A 140 -15.53 -0.05 -25.60
CA VAL A 140 -14.66 0.04 -24.42
C VAL A 140 -14.18 -1.35 -24.02
N SER A 141 -12.86 -1.54 -24.03
CA SER A 141 -12.27 -2.83 -23.67
C SER A 141 -12.68 -3.26 -22.25
N ARG A 142 -12.83 -4.58 -22.04
CA ARG A 142 -13.17 -5.16 -20.74
C ARG A 142 -12.25 -4.68 -19.62
N ARG A 143 -10.95 -4.56 -19.90
CA ARG A 143 -9.95 -4.11 -18.94
C ARG A 143 -10.11 -2.63 -18.62
N THR A 144 -10.31 -1.78 -19.63
CA THR A 144 -10.61 -0.34 -19.47
C THR A 144 -11.85 -0.12 -18.59
N ARG A 145 -12.91 -0.95 -18.77
CA ARG A 145 -14.10 -0.91 -17.92
C ARG A 145 -13.81 -1.24 -16.45
N MET A 146 -12.89 -2.18 -16.18
CA MET A 146 -12.46 -2.52 -14.81
C MET A 146 -11.71 -1.35 -14.15
N TYR A 147 -10.83 -0.67 -14.89
CA TYR A 147 -10.16 0.54 -14.42
C TYR A 147 -11.17 1.64 -14.09
N ALA A 148 -12.17 1.86 -14.95
CA ALA A 148 -13.21 2.85 -14.72
C ALA A 148 -14.07 2.52 -13.49
N ALA A 149 -14.48 1.25 -13.34
CA ALA A 149 -15.20 0.79 -12.15
C ALA A 149 -14.38 1.03 -10.87
N PHE A 150 -13.10 0.66 -10.87
CA PHE A 150 -12.24 0.87 -9.69
C PHE A 150 -12.02 2.36 -9.41
N ALA A 151 -11.78 3.17 -10.43
CA ALA A 151 -11.62 4.62 -10.31
C ALA A 151 -12.86 5.29 -9.71
N LEU A 152 -14.08 4.87 -10.10
CA LEU A 152 -15.32 5.35 -9.47
C LEU A 152 -15.35 5.10 -7.96
N GLY A 153 -14.90 3.91 -7.54
CA GLY A 153 -14.75 3.58 -6.13
C GLY A 153 -13.74 4.48 -5.40
N LEU A 154 -12.64 4.84 -6.06
CA LEU A 154 -11.61 5.73 -5.51
C LEU A 154 -12.11 7.17 -5.31
N ILE A 155 -13.01 7.66 -6.17
CA ILE A 155 -13.57 9.02 -6.00
C ILE A 155 -14.33 9.14 -4.67
N GLY A 156 -15.03 8.08 -4.25
CA GLY A 156 -15.82 8.12 -3.02
C GLY A 156 -17.15 8.87 -3.15
N ASP A 157 -17.57 9.22 -4.37
CA ASP A 157 -18.82 9.96 -4.62
C ASP A 157 -20.03 9.02 -4.72
N GLY A 158 -21.03 9.22 -3.85
CA GLY A 158 -22.21 8.37 -3.74
C GLY A 158 -23.01 8.18 -5.03
N ARG A 159 -22.89 9.08 -6.02
CA ARG A 159 -23.54 8.94 -7.34
C ARG A 159 -23.05 7.71 -8.12
N ALA A 160 -21.85 7.21 -7.80
CA ALA A 160 -21.32 5.98 -8.40
C ALA A 160 -21.94 4.70 -7.82
N LEU A 161 -22.65 4.76 -6.69
CA LEU A 161 -23.14 3.55 -5.99
C LEU A 161 -24.08 2.71 -6.86
N SER A 162 -25.15 3.31 -7.38
CA SER A 162 -26.15 2.56 -8.16
C SER A 162 -25.56 1.96 -9.44
N PRO A 163 -24.81 2.72 -10.28
CA PRO A 163 -24.15 2.14 -11.45
C PRO A 163 -23.19 0.99 -11.12
N LEU A 164 -22.48 1.05 -10.00
CA LEU A 164 -21.56 0.00 -9.57
C LEU A 164 -22.31 -1.25 -9.09
N LEU A 165 -23.41 -1.09 -8.34
CA LEU A 165 -24.25 -2.22 -7.90
C LEU A 165 -24.93 -2.91 -9.09
N GLU A 166 -25.47 -2.13 -10.04
CA GLU A 166 -26.03 -2.65 -11.29
C GLU A 166 -24.99 -3.48 -12.05
N LEU A 167 -23.77 -2.94 -12.23
CA LEU A 167 -22.69 -3.67 -12.89
C LEU A 167 -22.33 -4.96 -12.15
N ALA A 168 -22.26 -4.91 -10.81
CA ALA A 168 -21.95 -6.06 -9.98
C ALA A 168 -22.98 -7.19 -10.15
N HIS A 169 -24.28 -6.85 -10.22
CA HIS A 169 -25.36 -7.82 -10.40
C HIS A 169 -25.44 -8.34 -11.84
N ASP A 170 -25.47 -7.47 -12.84
CA ASP A 170 -25.65 -7.84 -14.25
C ASP A 170 -24.47 -8.65 -14.81
N SER A 171 -23.26 -8.34 -14.33
CA SER A 171 -22.05 -9.04 -14.75
C SER A 171 -21.79 -10.31 -13.94
N ALA A 172 -22.47 -10.54 -12.81
CA ALA A 172 -22.15 -11.64 -11.90
C ALA A 172 -22.14 -13.02 -12.59
N ALA A 173 -23.08 -13.24 -13.53
CA ALA A 173 -23.18 -14.47 -14.29
C ALA A 173 -22.36 -14.46 -15.60
N LYS A 174 -22.17 -13.28 -16.21
CA LYS A 174 -21.60 -13.12 -17.57
C LYS A 174 -20.11 -12.83 -17.57
N ASP A 175 -19.65 -11.99 -16.65
CA ASP A 175 -18.26 -11.56 -16.50
C ASP A 175 -17.89 -11.41 -15.02
N LYS A 176 -17.47 -12.54 -14.46
CA LYS A 176 -17.16 -12.69 -13.03
C LYS A 176 -16.07 -11.73 -12.55
N GLU A 177 -15.09 -11.41 -13.39
CA GLU A 177 -14.01 -10.50 -13.00
C GLU A 177 -14.52 -9.06 -12.99
N LEU A 178 -15.28 -8.63 -14.01
CA LEU A 178 -15.86 -7.30 -14.03
C LEU A 178 -16.81 -7.08 -12.84
N ALA A 179 -17.63 -8.09 -12.53
CA ALA A 179 -18.46 -8.10 -11.31
C ALA A 179 -17.61 -8.00 -10.04
N THR A 180 -16.49 -8.73 -9.96
CA THR A 180 -15.57 -8.67 -8.81
C THR A 180 -14.98 -7.27 -8.64
N PHE A 181 -14.62 -6.60 -9.74
CA PHE A 181 -14.15 -5.21 -9.73
C PHE A 181 -15.23 -4.23 -9.28
N ALA A 182 -16.45 -4.40 -9.76
CA ALA A 182 -17.59 -3.60 -9.32
C ALA A 182 -17.83 -3.74 -7.82
N VAL A 183 -17.83 -4.96 -7.27
CA VAL A 183 -17.96 -5.21 -5.82
C VAL A 183 -16.80 -4.61 -5.03
N ALA A 184 -15.57 -4.68 -5.54
CA ALA A 184 -14.42 -4.04 -4.93
C ALA A 184 -14.60 -2.51 -4.89
N ALA A 185 -15.08 -1.92 -5.98
CA ALA A 185 -15.38 -0.49 -6.10
C ALA A 185 -16.57 -0.03 -5.25
N VAL A 186 -17.54 -0.90 -4.97
CA VAL A 186 -18.61 -0.60 -4.00
C VAL A 186 -18.05 -0.52 -2.58
N GLY A 187 -17.18 -1.47 -2.20
CA GLY A 187 -16.49 -1.41 -0.90
C GLY A 187 -15.56 -0.21 -0.78
N ALA A 188 -14.95 0.16 -1.91
CA ALA A 188 -14.13 1.33 -2.07
C ALA A 188 -14.90 2.62 -1.74
N LEU A 189 -16.03 2.79 -2.40
CA LEU A 189 -16.90 3.93 -2.21
C LEU A 189 -17.23 4.21 -0.74
N GLY A 190 -17.23 3.17 0.11
CA GLY A 190 -17.38 3.32 1.56
C GLY A 190 -18.81 3.64 1.99
N SER A 191 -19.78 3.50 1.09
CA SER A 191 -21.18 3.79 1.37
C SER A 191 -21.83 2.68 2.21
N HIS A 192 -22.34 3.04 3.37
CA HIS A 192 -23.06 2.11 4.25
C HIS A 192 -24.36 1.61 3.60
N SER A 193 -24.93 2.35 2.65
CA SER A 193 -26.10 1.93 1.88
C SER A 193 -25.87 0.66 1.06
N ALA A 194 -24.60 0.29 0.79
CA ALA A 194 -24.25 -0.94 0.08
C ALA A 194 -24.20 -2.19 0.97
N VAL A 195 -24.24 -2.04 2.30
CA VAL A 195 -24.05 -3.16 3.25
C VAL A 195 -25.08 -4.29 3.05
N PRO A 196 -26.38 -4.02 2.86
CA PRO A 196 -27.36 -5.08 2.60
C PRO A 196 -27.02 -5.89 1.34
N ASP A 197 -26.68 -5.23 0.24
CA ASP A 197 -26.28 -5.86 -1.02
C ASP A 197 -25.03 -6.73 -0.85
N LEU A 198 -23.99 -6.19 -0.22
CA LEU A 198 -22.76 -6.94 0.04
C LEU A 198 -23.01 -8.17 0.93
N CYS A 199 -23.86 -8.06 1.96
CA CYS A 199 -24.24 -9.21 2.80
C CYS A 199 -24.97 -10.30 2.00
N ARG A 200 -25.83 -9.91 1.05
CA ARG A 200 -26.49 -10.86 0.13
C ARG A 200 -25.47 -11.54 -0.78
N LEU A 201 -24.53 -10.79 -1.35
CA LEU A 201 -23.47 -11.34 -2.20
C LEU A 201 -22.58 -12.33 -1.45
N VAL A 202 -22.21 -12.06 -0.19
CA VAL A 202 -21.44 -13.02 0.63
C VAL A 202 -22.21 -14.33 0.83
N SER A 203 -23.52 -14.22 1.08
CA SER A 203 -24.38 -15.36 1.45
C SER A 203 -24.84 -16.21 0.26
N ASP A 204 -24.79 -15.68 -0.96
CA ASP A 204 -25.22 -16.40 -2.16
C ASP A 204 -24.15 -17.41 -2.60
N THR A 205 -24.37 -18.68 -2.25
CA THR A 205 -23.45 -19.78 -2.57
C THR A 205 -23.36 -20.11 -4.05
N LYS A 206 -24.26 -19.59 -4.90
CA LYS A 206 -24.24 -19.81 -6.35
C LYS A 206 -23.25 -18.88 -7.07
N LEU A 207 -22.89 -17.75 -6.44
CA LEU A 207 -21.96 -16.79 -7.01
C LEU A 207 -20.51 -17.33 -7.04
N ASP A 208 -19.73 -16.79 -7.98
CA ASP A 208 -18.29 -17.09 -8.04
C ASP A 208 -17.61 -16.74 -6.72
N LYS A 209 -16.76 -17.65 -6.23
CA LYS A 209 -16.04 -17.50 -4.96
C LYS A 209 -15.28 -16.17 -4.84
N ARG A 210 -14.81 -15.60 -5.96
CA ARG A 210 -14.10 -14.29 -5.97
C ARG A 210 -15.03 -13.12 -5.67
N ILE A 211 -16.25 -13.15 -6.19
CA ILE A 211 -17.26 -12.12 -5.92
C ILE A 211 -17.61 -12.15 -4.42
N ARG A 212 -17.88 -13.33 -3.87
CA ARG A 212 -18.22 -13.53 -2.46
C ARG A 212 -17.09 -13.13 -1.51
N ALA A 213 -15.87 -13.55 -1.81
CA ALA A 213 -14.68 -13.17 -1.03
C ALA A 213 -14.42 -11.66 -1.08
N THR A 214 -14.59 -11.04 -2.26
CA THR A 214 -14.45 -9.60 -2.43
C THR A 214 -15.54 -8.84 -1.67
N ALA A 215 -16.77 -9.33 -1.66
CA ALA A 215 -17.84 -8.75 -0.86
C ALA A 215 -17.51 -8.75 0.65
N CYS A 216 -16.86 -9.82 1.16
CA CYS A 216 -16.38 -9.84 2.54
C CYS A 216 -15.38 -8.70 2.80
N VAL A 217 -14.38 -8.55 1.92
CA VAL A 217 -13.37 -7.48 2.06
C VAL A 217 -14.01 -6.11 1.92
N SER A 218 -14.94 -5.92 0.98
CA SER A 218 -15.68 -4.67 0.78
C SER A 218 -16.45 -4.23 2.04
N LEU A 219 -17.09 -5.17 2.76
CA LEU A 219 -17.73 -4.87 4.06
C LEU A 219 -16.72 -4.31 5.07
N SER A 220 -15.51 -4.87 5.12
CA SER A 220 -14.46 -4.36 6.01
C SER A 220 -13.93 -2.98 5.62
N LYS A 221 -13.93 -2.65 4.32
CA LYS A 221 -13.53 -1.32 3.81
C LYS A 221 -14.56 -0.24 4.13
N ILE A 222 -15.85 -0.58 4.10
CA ILE A 222 -16.93 0.30 4.59
C ILE A 222 -16.79 0.53 6.10
N GLY A 223 -16.35 -0.50 6.84
CA GLY A 223 -16.12 -0.39 8.28
C GLY A 223 -17.36 -0.62 9.14
N ASP A 224 -18.44 -1.13 8.55
CA ASP A 224 -19.67 -1.46 9.28
C ASP A 224 -19.44 -2.68 10.19
N ARG A 225 -19.63 -2.47 11.50
CA ARG A 225 -19.46 -3.48 12.55
C ARG A 225 -20.80 -4.02 13.06
N GLY A 226 -21.87 -3.83 12.31
CA GLY A 226 -23.21 -4.26 12.68
C GLY A 226 -23.27 -5.77 12.96
N PRO A 227 -24.14 -6.22 13.88
CA PRO A 227 -24.26 -7.64 14.22
C PRO A 227 -24.56 -8.55 13.02
N ILE A 228 -25.30 -8.03 12.02
CA ILE A 228 -25.60 -8.75 10.78
C ILE A 228 -24.32 -9.01 9.99
N VAL A 229 -23.46 -7.99 9.84
CA VAL A 229 -22.18 -8.10 9.12
C VAL A 229 -21.29 -9.13 9.81
N LEU A 230 -21.08 -9.00 11.13
CA LEU A 230 -20.26 -9.94 11.90
C LEU A 230 -20.79 -11.38 11.83
N ARG A 231 -22.11 -11.57 11.88
CA ARG A 231 -22.73 -12.90 11.75
C ARG A 231 -22.54 -13.50 10.36
N VAL A 232 -22.75 -12.72 9.30
CA VAL A 232 -22.57 -13.18 7.91
C VAL A 232 -21.11 -13.55 7.66
N LEU A 233 -20.16 -12.72 8.10
CA LEU A 233 -18.74 -12.99 7.98
C LEU A 233 -18.29 -14.19 8.83
N SER A 234 -18.83 -14.35 10.05
CA SER A 234 -18.53 -15.50 10.90
C SER A 234 -18.99 -16.80 10.23
N LYS A 235 -20.20 -16.82 9.67
CA LYS A 235 -20.70 -17.98 8.89
C LYS A 235 -19.84 -18.27 7.66
N ALA A 236 -19.27 -17.24 7.04
CA ALA A 236 -18.38 -17.39 5.89
C ALA A 236 -17.00 -17.99 6.23
N LEU A 237 -16.62 -18.10 7.52
CA LEU A 237 -15.44 -18.85 7.94
C LEU A 237 -15.60 -20.37 7.75
N ASP A 238 -16.84 -20.86 7.70
CA ASP A 238 -17.17 -22.28 7.48
C ASP A 238 -17.36 -22.63 5.99
N ASP A 239 -17.03 -21.70 5.08
CA ASP A 239 -17.23 -21.90 3.65
C ASP A 239 -16.29 -22.97 3.07
N LYS A 240 -16.81 -23.77 2.14
CA LYS A 240 -16.02 -24.82 1.46
C LYS A 240 -14.90 -24.24 0.59
N GLN A 241 -15.05 -23.00 0.11
CA GLN A 241 -14.08 -22.36 -0.74
C GLN A 241 -13.10 -21.55 0.12
N ALA A 242 -11.82 -21.96 0.11
CA ALA A 242 -10.74 -21.26 0.80
C ALA A 242 -10.74 -19.75 0.52
N ALA A 243 -11.07 -19.37 -0.72
CA ALA A 243 -11.28 -18.01 -1.16
C ALA A 243 -12.16 -17.17 -0.21
N VAL A 244 -13.33 -17.72 0.14
CA VAL A 244 -14.33 -17.03 0.95
C VAL A 244 -13.90 -16.98 2.41
N VAL A 245 -13.32 -18.06 2.93
CA VAL A 245 -12.74 -18.11 4.28
C VAL A 245 -11.63 -17.06 4.44
N GLN A 246 -10.79 -16.87 3.42
CA GLN A 246 -9.74 -15.84 3.42
C GLN A 246 -10.33 -14.42 3.44
N GLY A 247 -11.34 -14.14 2.61
CA GLY A 247 -12.05 -12.87 2.60
C GLY A 247 -12.73 -12.56 3.94
N ALA A 248 -13.41 -13.56 4.52
CA ALA A 248 -14.06 -13.48 5.81
C ALA A 248 -13.07 -13.27 6.96
N SER A 249 -11.96 -14.03 6.98
CA SER A 249 -10.89 -13.87 7.98
C SER A 249 -10.32 -12.46 7.95
N THR A 250 -10.01 -11.95 6.76
CA THR A 250 -9.47 -10.60 6.57
C THR A 250 -10.46 -9.55 7.08
N ALA A 251 -11.74 -9.69 6.73
CA ALA A 251 -12.78 -8.75 7.12
C ALA A 251 -13.02 -8.75 8.63
N LEU A 252 -13.13 -9.93 9.25
CA LEU A 252 -13.29 -10.08 10.69
C LEU A 252 -12.07 -9.56 11.45
N GLY A 253 -10.85 -9.80 10.97
CA GLY A 253 -9.64 -9.24 11.55
C GLY A 253 -9.64 -7.71 11.63
N ALA A 254 -10.33 -7.03 10.69
CA ALA A 254 -10.46 -5.58 10.66
C ALA A 254 -11.67 -5.03 11.42
N LEU A 255 -12.77 -5.78 11.47
CA LEU A 255 -14.05 -5.33 12.03
C LEU A 255 -14.23 -5.74 13.48
N ALA A 256 -13.85 -6.98 13.84
CA ALA A 256 -14.07 -7.54 15.16
C ALA A 256 -13.23 -6.84 16.22
N ARG A 257 -13.76 -6.83 17.45
CA ARG A 257 -13.10 -6.28 18.63
C ARG A 257 -12.55 -7.39 19.50
N PRO A 258 -11.60 -7.10 20.41
CA PRO A 258 -11.09 -8.08 21.37
C PRO A 258 -12.17 -8.77 22.21
N GLU A 259 -13.31 -8.11 22.43
CA GLU A 259 -14.42 -8.65 23.22
C GLU A 259 -15.25 -9.69 22.44
N ASP A 260 -15.10 -9.78 21.11
CA ASP A 260 -15.77 -10.77 20.25
C ASP A 260 -15.09 -12.14 20.37
N THR A 261 -15.12 -12.72 21.57
CA THR A 261 -14.35 -13.92 21.94
C THR A 261 -14.65 -15.14 21.05
N THR A 262 -15.87 -15.25 20.52
CA THR A 262 -16.26 -16.29 19.57
C THR A 262 -15.54 -16.13 18.24
N ILE A 263 -15.44 -14.91 17.72
CA ILE A 263 -14.71 -14.58 16.49
C ILE A 263 -13.21 -14.79 16.70
N VAL A 264 -12.66 -14.35 17.83
CA VAL A 264 -11.24 -14.55 18.19
C VAL A 264 -10.89 -16.04 18.18
N LYS A 265 -11.73 -16.89 18.80
CA LYS A 265 -11.54 -18.35 18.78
C LYS A 265 -11.67 -18.93 17.37
N ALA A 266 -12.68 -18.52 16.61
CA ALA A 266 -12.89 -19.01 15.24
C ALA A 266 -11.69 -18.69 14.33
N LEU A 267 -11.13 -17.47 14.41
CA LEU A 267 -9.92 -17.10 13.66
C LEU A 267 -8.69 -17.93 14.07
N ALA A 268 -8.55 -18.24 15.37
CA ALA A 268 -7.50 -19.12 15.85
C ALA A 268 -7.67 -20.56 15.36
N GLU A 269 -8.91 -21.05 15.25
CA GLU A 269 -9.20 -22.36 14.67
C GLU A 269 -8.89 -22.42 13.17
N VAL A 270 -9.24 -21.38 12.41
CA VAL A 270 -8.83 -21.24 11.00
C VAL A 270 -7.30 -21.29 10.88
N ALA A 271 -6.58 -20.56 11.74
CA ALA A 271 -5.12 -20.57 11.74
C ALA A 271 -4.51 -21.95 12.07
N ASP A 272 -5.14 -22.70 12.96
CA ASP A 272 -4.61 -23.98 13.43
C ASP A 272 -4.94 -25.14 12.48
N LYS A 273 -6.21 -25.23 12.02
CA LYS A 273 -6.80 -26.45 11.45
C LYS A 273 -7.16 -26.39 9.97
N HIS A 274 -7.27 -25.20 9.34
CA HIS A 274 -7.72 -25.12 7.94
C HIS A 274 -6.78 -25.87 6.97
N GLY A 275 -7.31 -26.53 5.94
CA GLY A 275 -6.51 -27.37 5.03
C GLY A 275 -5.52 -26.60 4.15
N ASP A 276 -5.91 -25.40 3.70
CA ASP A 276 -5.03 -24.51 2.93
C ASP A 276 -4.08 -23.70 3.83
N VAL A 277 -2.78 -23.75 3.53
CA VAL A 277 -1.72 -23.13 4.34
C VAL A 277 -1.77 -21.60 4.28
N LEU A 278 -2.15 -21.02 3.14
CA LEU A 278 -2.29 -19.56 3.02
C LEU A 278 -3.48 -19.06 3.84
N THR A 279 -4.61 -19.76 3.82
CA THR A 279 -5.77 -19.44 4.67
C THR A 279 -5.42 -19.50 6.14
N ARG A 280 -4.64 -20.50 6.58
CA ARG A 280 -4.15 -20.57 7.96
C ARG A 280 -3.29 -19.35 8.34
N ALA A 281 -2.39 -18.93 7.45
CA ALA A 281 -1.56 -17.76 7.68
C ALA A 281 -2.41 -16.48 7.77
N LEU A 282 -3.43 -16.35 6.91
CA LEU A 282 -4.37 -15.23 6.95
C LEU A 282 -5.23 -15.22 8.21
N GLY A 283 -5.71 -16.38 8.67
CA GLY A 283 -6.40 -16.51 9.96
C GLY A 283 -5.53 -16.05 11.12
N LEU A 284 -4.23 -16.41 11.11
CA LEU A 284 -3.28 -15.97 12.13
C LEU A 284 -3.03 -14.45 12.10
N MET A 285 -2.90 -13.87 10.91
CA MET A 285 -2.74 -12.42 10.78
C MET A 285 -4.02 -11.67 11.16
N ALA A 286 -5.20 -12.19 10.78
CA ALA A 286 -6.50 -11.65 11.19
C ALA A 286 -6.67 -11.67 12.71
N LEU A 287 -6.33 -12.80 13.36
CA LEU A 287 -6.32 -12.92 14.82
C LEU A 287 -5.42 -11.85 15.46
N SER A 288 -4.21 -11.67 14.94
CA SER A 288 -3.29 -10.65 15.45
C SER A 288 -3.80 -9.22 15.25
N ARG A 289 -4.61 -9.00 14.20
CA ARG A 289 -5.24 -7.72 13.89
C ARG A 289 -6.42 -7.41 14.80
N VAL A 290 -7.21 -8.40 15.24
CA VAL A 290 -8.22 -8.17 16.29
C VAL A 290 -7.54 -7.67 17.56
N GLY A 291 -6.46 -8.34 17.98
CA GLY A 291 -5.67 -7.93 19.13
C GLY A 291 -6.33 -8.23 20.47
N GLY A 292 -5.87 -7.55 21.53
CA GLY A 292 -6.26 -7.84 22.91
C GLY A 292 -5.54 -9.05 23.50
N LEU A 293 -5.73 -9.25 24.81
CA LEU A 293 -4.96 -10.24 25.59
C LEU A 293 -5.19 -11.67 25.09
N GLN A 294 -6.43 -12.06 24.80
CA GLN A 294 -6.77 -13.40 24.33
C GLN A 294 -6.11 -13.71 22.98
N ALA A 295 -6.21 -12.80 22.00
CA ALA A 295 -5.56 -12.99 20.71
C ALA A 295 -4.03 -13.05 20.85
N TYR A 296 -3.46 -12.21 21.72
CA TYR A 296 -2.03 -12.24 22.03
C TYR A 296 -1.59 -13.61 22.57
N GLU A 297 -2.27 -14.12 23.59
CA GLU A 297 -1.98 -15.43 24.18
C GLU A 297 -2.07 -16.55 23.14
N LEU A 298 -3.14 -16.56 22.34
CA LEU A 298 -3.33 -17.54 21.25
C LEU A 298 -2.19 -17.46 20.22
N THR A 299 -1.81 -16.27 19.76
CA THR A 299 -0.73 -16.10 18.77
C THR A 299 0.62 -16.60 19.30
N THR A 300 0.91 -16.50 20.59
CA THR A 300 2.16 -17.02 21.16
C THR A 300 2.28 -18.54 21.06
N GLY A 301 1.15 -19.26 21.09
CA GLY A 301 1.10 -20.72 20.91
C GLY A 301 1.62 -21.17 19.53
N PHE A 302 1.47 -20.32 18.51
CA PHE A 302 1.91 -20.61 17.14
C PHE A 302 3.43 -20.55 16.95
N LEU A 303 4.19 -19.96 17.88
CA LEU A 303 5.67 -19.98 17.83
C LEU A 303 6.27 -21.39 17.88
N LYS A 304 5.50 -22.38 18.35
CA LYS A 304 5.93 -23.79 18.38
C LYS A 304 5.65 -24.52 17.08
N LYS A 305 4.82 -23.96 16.19
CA LYS A 305 4.45 -24.58 14.91
C LYS A 305 5.60 -24.47 13.92
N ARG A 306 5.68 -25.42 12.98
CA ARG A 306 6.69 -25.46 11.90
C ARG A 306 6.08 -25.03 10.57
N GLY A 307 6.92 -24.93 9.55
CA GLY A 307 6.52 -24.56 8.20
C GLY A 307 6.06 -23.11 8.11
N LEU A 308 5.22 -22.81 7.12
CA LEU A 308 4.81 -21.45 6.80
C LEU A 308 4.16 -20.72 7.99
N ILE A 309 3.36 -21.44 8.79
CA ILE A 309 2.71 -20.88 9.99
C ILE A 309 3.73 -20.51 11.07
N GLY A 310 4.75 -21.34 11.28
CA GLY A 310 5.89 -20.98 12.14
C GLY A 310 6.63 -19.74 11.63
N GLY A 311 6.72 -19.60 10.31
CA GLY A 311 7.28 -18.41 9.66
C GLY A 311 6.45 -17.13 9.88
N TYR A 312 5.12 -17.21 10.04
CA TYR A 312 4.28 -16.02 10.31
C TYR A 312 4.12 -15.70 11.80
N ALA A 313 4.30 -16.67 12.69
CA ALA A 313 4.04 -16.52 14.11
C ALA A 313 4.80 -15.36 14.80
N PRO A 314 6.11 -15.12 14.55
CA PRO A 314 6.81 -13.99 15.16
C PRO A 314 6.17 -12.63 14.86
N MET A 315 5.76 -12.41 13.60
CA MET A 315 5.07 -11.19 13.19
C MET A 315 3.69 -11.07 13.84
N ALA A 316 2.90 -12.14 13.84
CA ALA A 316 1.58 -12.16 14.47
C ALA A 316 1.66 -11.82 15.97
N VAL A 317 2.65 -12.38 16.67
CA VAL A 317 2.91 -12.07 18.08
C VAL A 317 3.25 -10.59 18.27
N ALA A 318 4.10 -10.00 17.42
CA ALA A 318 4.45 -8.59 17.51
C ALA A 318 3.25 -7.66 17.30
N LEU A 319 2.39 -7.97 16.32
CA LEU A 319 1.19 -7.18 16.03
C LEU A 319 0.17 -7.26 17.17
N ALA A 320 -0.13 -8.47 17.65
CA ALA A 320 -1.04 -8.66 18.78
C ALA A 320 -0.50 -8.01 20.06
N ALA A 321 0.81 -8.08 20.30
CA ALA A 321 1.44 -7.50 21.48
C ALA A 321 1.30 -5.98 21.58
N LYS A 322 1.35 -5.27 20.45
CA LYS A 322 1.11 -3.81 20.42
C LYS A 322 -0.29 -3.47 20.92
N LYS A 323 -1.29 -4.20 20.45
CA LYS A 323 -2.71 -3.97 20.80
C LYS A 323 -3.07 -4.45 22.20
N ALA A 324 -2.30 -5.39 22.76
CA ALA A 324 -2.51 -5.95 24.09
C ALA A 324 -1.65 -5.31 25.19
N ASP A 325 -0.87 -4.27 24.88
CA ASP A 325 0.14 -3.68 25.76
C ASP A 325 1.15 -4.72 26.33
N ARG A 326 1.56 -5.67 25.49
CA ARG A 326 2.53 -6.75 25.83
C ARG A 326 3.83 -6.65 25.05
N SER A 327 4.14 -5.46 24.50
CA SER A 327 5.33 -5.24 23.67
C SER A 327 6.63 -5.65 24.36
N ALA A 328 6.80 -5.35 25.66
CA ALA A 328 7.99 -5.74 26.42
C ALA A 328 8.13 -7.27 26.55
N HIS A 329 7.03 -7.97 26.85
CA HIS A 329 7.01 -9.43 26.94
C HIS A 329 7.32 -10.07 25.58
N ALA A 330 6.69 -9.58 24.50
CA ALA A 330 6.92 -10.04 23.15
C ALA A 330 8.38 -9.87 22.70
N ARG A 331 9.02 -8.72 22.97
CA ARG A 331 10.45 -8.51 22.67
C ARG A 331 11.33 -9.56 23.36
N SER A 332 11.08 -9.85 24.64
CA SER A 332 11.83 -10.86 25.40
C SER A 332 11.62 -12.28 24.84
N LEU A 333 10.37 -12.62 24.53
CA LEU A 333 10.00 -13.91 23.94
C LEU A 333 10.66 -14.13 22.58
N LEU A 334 10.54 -13.16 21.68
CA LEU A 334 11.09 -13.21 20.32
C LEU A 334 12.62 -13.23 20.31
N ARG A 335 13.28 -12.51 21.25
CA ARG A 335 14.74 -12.58 21.43
C ARG A 335 15.21 -14.01 21.78
N ARG A 336 14.46 -14.74 22.60
CA ARG A 336 14.77 -16.15 22.90
C ARG A 336 14.47 -17.06 21.70
N HIS A 337 13.39 -16.77 20.98
CA HIS A 337 12.96 -17.54 19.83
C HIS A 337 13.96 -17.47 18.67
N VAL A 338 14.41 -16.27 18.29
CA VAL A 338 15.35 -16.08 17.16
C VAL A 338 16.70 -16.77 17.40
N LYS A 339 17.17 -16.85 18.65
CA LYS A 339 18.42 -17.55 19.00
C LYS A 339 18.36 -19.06 18.74
N ARG A 340 17.17 -19.66 18.81
CA ARG A 340 16.94 -21.09 18.58
C ARG A 340 16.50 -21.40 17.15
N ALA A 341 16.23 -20.37 16.34
CA ALA A 341 15.69 -20.51 15.00
C ALA A 341 16.78 -20.92 13.99
N LYS A 342 16.76 -22.21 13.60
CA LYS A 342 17.59 -22.73 12.51
C LYS A 342 17.06 -22.33 11.14
N ASP A 343 15.75 -22.21 11.00
CA ASP A 343 15.06 -21.82 9.77
C ASP A 343 15.28 -20.31 9.47
N PRO A 344 15.84 -19.95 8.30
CA PRO A 344 15.95 -18.56 7.86
C PRO A 344 14.60 -17.82 7.83
N GLU A 345 13.49 -18.47 7.47
CA GLU A 345 12.17 -17.82 7.43
C GLU A 345 11.74 -17.33 8.80
N ILE A 346 11.94 -18.16 9.83
CA ILE A 346 11.62 -17.79 11.22
C ILE A 346 12.51 -16.65 11.69
N ARG A 347 13.80 -16.65 11.33
CA ARG A 347 14.71 -15.53 11.67
C ARG A 347 14.29 -14.23 11.00
N ARG A 348 14.00 -14.26 9.70
CA ARG A 348 13.50 -13.09 8.94
C ARG A 348 12.23 -12.53 9.57
N SER A 349 11.28 -13.40 9.91
CA SER A 349 10.05 -13.02 10.61
C SER A 349 10.30 -12.39 11.98
N CYS A 350 11.28 -12.89 12.74
CA CYS A 350 11.70 -12.26 13.99
C CYS A 350 12.30 -10.86 13.78
N TYR A 351 13.09 -10.65 12.72
CA TYR A 351 13.65 -9.33 12.40
C TYR A 351 12.55 -8.32 12.09
N VAL A 352 11.57 -8.70 11.27
CA VAL A 352 10.37 -7.89 11.02
C VAL A 352 9.64 -7.60 12.33
N ALA A 353 9.45 -8.59 13.18
CA ALA A 353 8.79 -8.44 14.48
C ALA A 353 9.54 -7.46 15.42
N PHE A 354 10.88 -7.43 15.38
CA PHE A 354 11.68 -6.43 16.10
C PHE A 354 11.49 -5.01 15.55
N GLY A 355 11.44 -4.88 14.23
CA GLY A 355 11.08 -3.64 13.54
C GLY A 355 9.74 -3.11 14.00
N LEU A 356 8.69 -3.94 13.89
CA LEU A 356 7.34 -3.62 14.32
C LEU A 356 7.32 -3.16 15.79
N LEU A 357 7.99 -3.88 16.69
CA LEU A 357 8.00 -3.57 18.13
C LEU A 357 8.89 -2.38 18.53
N GLY A 358 9.57 -1.71 17.60
CA GLY A 358 10.52 -0.64 17.88
C GLY A 358 11.64 -1.09 18.81
N ALA A 359 12.16 -2.30 18.60
CA ALA A 359 13.03 -2.98 19.54
C ALA A 359 14.50 -2.49 19.44
N LYS A 360 14.77 -1.25 19.88
CA LYS A 360 16.09 -0.58 19.78
C LYS A 360 17.27 -1.43 20.26
N ARG A 361 17.10 -2.20 21.34
CA ARG A 361 18.13 -3.12 21.88
C ARG A 361 18.55 -4.24 20.91
N GLN A 362 17.85 -4.43 19.79
CA GLN A 362 18.18 -5.40 18.76
C GLN A 362 18.93 -4.76 17.58
N GLY A 363 19.14 -3.43 17.60
CA GLY A 363 19.85 -2.68 16.55
C GLY A 363 21.20 -3.29 16.19
N ASP A 364 22.09 -3.48 17.17
CA ASP A 364 23.43 -4.06 16.95
C ASP A 364 23.41 -5.48 16.37
N GLN A 365 22.39 -6.27 16.73
CA GLN A 365 22.22 -7.60 16.15
C GLN A 365 21.84 -7.48 14.66
N LEU A 366 20.91 -6.59 14.34
CA LEU A 366 20.43 -6.39 12.97
C LEU A 366 21.51 -5.74 12.08
N MET A 367 22.27 -4.79 12.59
CA MET A 367 23.42 -4.20 11.88
C MET A 367 24.45 -5.26 11.52
N ARG A 368 24.78 -6.17 12.45
CA ARG A 368 25.67 -7.30 12.16
C ARG A 368 25.11 -8.25 11.10
N VAL A 369 23.80 -8.49 11.10
CA VAL A 369 23.16 -9.32 10.06
C VAL A 369 23.21 -8.63 8.69
N ALA A 370 22.96 -7.32 8.63
CA ALA A 370 22.95 -6.54 7.39
C ALA A 370 24.27 -6.64 6.61
N VAL A 371 25.41 -6.69 7.30
CA VAL A 371 26.76 -6.80 6.70
C VAL A 371 27.33 -8.22 6.70
N SER A 372 26.56 -9.22 7.13
CA SER A 372 27.04 -10.60 7.22
C SER A 372 27.05 -11.32 5.86
N LYS A 373 27.65 -12.52 5.82
CA LYS A 373 27.60 -13.45 4.66
C LYS A 373 26.28 -14.22 4.54
N LYS A 374 25.21 -13.78 5.21
CA LYS A 374 23.87 -14.40 5.10
C LYS A 374 23.28 -14.14 3.72
N SER A 375 22.18 -14.83 3.39
CA SER A 375 21.52 -14.66 2.10
C SER A 375 21.06 -13.21 1.90
N PRO A 376 20.99 -12.70 0.66
CA PRO A 376 20.52 -11.35 0.38
C PRO A 376 19.15 -11.04 0.99
N GLU A 377 18.24 -12.02 1.04
CA GLU A 377 16.90 -11.86 1.61
C GLU A 377 16.95 -11.68 3.13
N GLU A 378 17.82 -12.42 3.82
CA GLU A 378 18.00 -12.29 5.27
C GLU A 378 18.63 -10.94 5.62
N ARG A 379 19.62 -10.50 4.83
CA ARG A 379 20.27 -9.18 4.96
C ARG A 379 19.29 -8.04 4.70
N ALA A 380 18.55 -8.08 3.58
CA ALA A 380 17.56 -7.06 3.23
C ALA A 380 16.46 -6.95 4.29
N THR A 381 16.01 -8.07 4.87
CA THR A 381 15.03 -8.05 5.96
C THR A 381 15.58 -7.37 7.22
N ALA A 382 16.86 -7.58 7.53
CA ALA A 382 17.51 -6.90 8.65
C ALA A 382 17.65 -5.40 8.41
N VAL A 383 17.99 -4.98 7.18
CA VAL A 383 18.02 -3.57 6.76
C VAL A 383 16.64 -2.92 6.91
N SER A 384 15.60 -3.56 6.39
CA SER A 384 14.21 -3.11 6.55
C SER A 384 13.82 -2.95 8.03
N ALA A 385 14.22 -3.91 8.87
CA ALA A 385 13.98 -3.85 10.30
C ALA A 385 14.71 -2.69 11.00
N LEU A 386 15.93 -2.36 10.58
CA LEU A 386 16.64 -1.17 11.08
C LEU A 386 15.87 0.11 10.73
N GLY A 387 15.39 0.23 9.49
CA GLY A 387 14.53 1.33 9.05
C GLY A 387 13.28 1.46 9.92
N MET A 388 12.59 0.35 10.19
CA MET A 388 11.40 0.30 11.05
C MET A 388 11.65 0.68 12.51
N ILE A 389 12.79 0.28 13.07
CA ILE A 389 13.15 0.64 14.45
C ILE A 389 13.33 2.15 14.57
N GLY A 390 13.80 2.81 13.49
CA GLY A 390 13.94 4.26 13.43
C GLY A 390 15.09 4.78 14.29
N ASP A 391 16.09 3.95 14.60
CA ASP A 391 17.24 4.36 15.41
C ASP A 391 18.31 5.07 14.54
N PRO A 392 18.60 6.36 14.77
CA PRO A 392 19.57 7.12 13.98
C PRO A 392 20.98 6.49 13.92
N GLN A 393 21.35 5.64 14.87
CA GLN A 393 22.67 4.99 14.92
C GLN A 393 22.98 4.15 13.67
N CYS A 394 21.96 3.65 12.96
CA CYS A 394 22.17 2.87 11.74
C CYS A 394 22.31 3.73 10.47
N ALA A 395 22.14 5.05 10.53
CA ALA A 395 22.13 5.92 9.35
C ALA A 395 23.42 5.85 8.53
N ASN A 396 24.59 5.78 9.19
CA ASN A 396 25.88 5.66 8.50
C ASN A 396 25.99 4.33 7.76
N LEU A 397 25.66 3.22 8.43
CA LEU A 397 25.62 1.90 7.82
C LEU A 397 24.67 1.85 6.61
N LEU A 398 23.50 2.47 6.72
CA LEU A 398 22.53 2.52 5.63
C LEU A 398 23.09 3.28 4.42
N ARG A 399 23.78 4.41 4.64
CA ARG A 399 24.47 5.15 3.57
C ARG A 399 25.54 4.29 2.90
N ASP A 400 26.36 3.59 3.67
CA ASP A 400 27.38 2.69 3.13
C ASP A 400 26.73 1.59 2.28
N LEU A 401 25.68 0.93 2.78
CA LEU A 401 24.97 -0.13 2.05
C LEU A 401 24.32 0.36 0.76
N VAL A 402 23.82 1.59 0.71
CA VAL A 402 23.27 2.20 -0.51
C VAL A 402 24.35 2.36 -1.59
N SER A 403 25.55 2.78 -1.18
CA SER A 403 26.66 3.11 -2.08
C SER A 403 27.47 1.90 -2.53
N VAL A 404 27.81 0.98 -1.61
CA VAL A 404 28.86 -0.04 -1.85
C VAL A 404 28.38 -1.49 -1.85
N ASP A 405 27.11 -1.79 -1.54
CA ASP A 405 26.66 -3.18 -1.52
C ASP A 405 26.53 -3.77 -2.93
N ASN A 406 27.00 -5.00 -3.14
CA ASN A 406 26.96 -5.64 -4.44
C ASN A 406 25.56 -6.09 -4.88
N HIS A 407 24.57 -6.10 -3.98
CA HIS A 407 23.23 -6.60 -4.27
C HIS A 407 22.20 -5.47 -4.35
N GLY A 408 21.62 -5.27 -5.55
CA GLY A 408 20.66 -4.18 -5.80
C GLY A 408 19.46 -4.15 -4.86
N ALA A 409 18.94 -5.32 -4.44
CA ALA A 409 17.83 -5.39 -3.46
C ALA A 409 18.21 -4.81 -2.09
N ILE A 410 19.47 -4.95 -1.65
CA ILE A 410 19.94 -4.40 -0.38
C ILE A 410 20.12 -2.89 -0.52
N ARG A 411 20.71 -2.42 -1.62
CA ARG A 411 20.83 -0.98 -1.92
C ARG A 411 19.47 -0.29 -1.92
N GLY A 412 18.47 -0.87 -2.59
CA GLY A 412 17.10 -0.34 -2.63
C GLY A 412 16.42 -0.30 -1.25
N GLU A 413 16.52 -1.37 -0.46
CA GLU A 413 15.94 -1.39 0.89
C GLU A 413 16.71 -0.49 1.86
N ALA A 414 18.02 -0.32 1.68
CA ALA A 414 18.85 0.60 2.44
C ALA A 414 18.50 2.06 2.12
N ALA A 415 18.23 2.40 0.85
CA ALA A 415 17.76 3.71 0.43
C ALA A 415 16.40 4.03 1.07
N LEU A 416 15.46 3.09 1.02
CA LEU A 416 14.17 3.22 1.71
C LEU A 416 14.34 3.42 3.23
N SER A 417 15.17 2.58 3.85
CA SER A 417 15.43 2.64 5.30
C SER A 417 16.15 3.93 5.70
N LEU A 418 17.00 4.48 4.83
CA LEU A 418 17.66 5.78 5.05
C LEU A 418 16.64 6.91 5.07
N GLY A 419 15.64 6.90 4.19
CA GLY A 419 14.52 7.85 4.25
C GLY A 419 13.75 7.77 5.58
N LEU A 420 13.62 6.56 6.16
CA LEU A 420 12.96 6.32 7.44
C LEU A 420 13.81 6.69 8.67
N VAL A 421 15.13 6.84 8.55
CA VAL A 421 16.06 7.00 9.69
C VAL A 421 16.83 8.31 9.64
N GLY A 422 17.33 8.73 8.47
CA GLY A 422 18.25 9.86 8.30
C GLY A 422 17.65 11.25 8.54
N LYS A 423 18.54 12.24 8.64
CA LYS A 423 18.18 13.67 8.59
C LYS A 423 17.65 14.03 7.20
N ARG A 424 16.64 14.89 7.13
CA ARG A 424 15.87 15.15 5.90
C ARG A 424 16.71 15.66 4.74
N SER A 425 17.56 16.66 4.96
CA SER A 425 18.39 17.29 3.92
C SER A 425 19.48 16.35 3.39
N GLU A 426 20.30 15.79 4.29
CA GLU A 426 21.38 14.85 3.92
C GLU A 426 20.86 13.60 3.19
N ALA A 427 19.71 13.06 3.65
CA ALA A 427 19.07 11.93 3.00
C ALA A 427 18.52 12.31 1.63
N ALA A 428 17.90 13.49 1.47
CA ALA A 428 17.36 13.95 0.19
C ALA A 428 18.46 14.03 -0.89
N THR A 429 19.58 14.71 -0.60
CA THR A 429 20.69 14.80 -1.57
C THR A 429 21.25 13.42 -1.93
N THR A 430 21.45 12.56 -0.93
CA THR A 430 21.95 11.20 -1.16
C THR A 430 21.01 10.40 -2.05
N LEU A 431 19.70 10.47 -1.78
CA LEU A 431 18.69 9.69 -2.51
C LEU A 431 18.47 10.22 -3.93
N THR A 432 18.55 11.54 -4.17
CA THR A 432 18.50 12.10 -5.53
C THR A 432 19.69 11.61 -6.37
N ASN A 433 20.89 11.58 -5.79
CA ASN A 433 22.08 11.04 -6.48
C ASN A 433 21.93 9.54 -6.77
N VAL A 434 21.38 8.77 -5.84
CA VAL A 434 21.11 7.34 -6.02
C VAL A 434 20.08 7.12 -7.13
N LEU A 435 19.01 7.92 -7.17
CA LEU A 435 18.01 7.86 -8.22
C LEU A 435 18.63 8.13 -9.60
N ALA A 436 19.50 9.13 -9.70
CA ALA A 436 20.19 9.50 -10.93
C ALA A 436 21.17 8.42 -11.44
N THR A 437 21.88 7.74 -10.52
CA THR A 437 23.01 6.84 -10.85
C THR A 437 22.66 5.35 -10.76
N ALA A 438 21.46 4.99 -10.32
CA ALA A 438 21.04 3.61 -10.14
C ALA A 438 21.13 2.80 -11.44
N ASP A 439 21.69 1.59 -11.32
CA ASP A 439 21.85 0.61 -12.39
C ASP A 439 20.58 -0.23 -12.65
N ASN A 440 19.61 -0.22 -11.73
CA ASN A 440 18.39 -1.00 -11.83
C ASN A 440 17.17 -0.31 -11.21
N ASN A 441 15.98 -0.78 -11.59
CA ASN A 441 14.70 -0.20 -11.19
C ASN A 441 14.34 -0.44 -9.71
N PHE A 442 14.91 -1.46 -9.03
CA PHE A 442 14.68 -1.66 -7.60
C PHE A 442 15.32 -0.55 -6.75
N ILE A 443 16.54 -0.12 -7.13
CA ILE A 443 17.24 0.98 -6.44
C ILE A 443 16.52 2.30 -6.71
N ARG A 444 16.14 2.57 -7.97
CA ARG A 444 15.36 3.77 -8.34
C ARG A 444 14.05 3.83 -7.58
N ALA A 445 13.31 2.72 -7.51
CA ALA A 445 12.06 2.63 -6.76
C ALA A 445 12.26 2.92 -5.26
N GLY A 446 13.31 2.35 -4.66
CA GLY A 446 13.65 2.60 -3.25
C GLY A 446 13.99 4.07 -2.99
N ALA A 447 14.79 4.69 -3.86
CA ALA A 447 15.18 6.09 -3.75
C ALA A 447 14.00 7.06 -3.98
N ALA A 448 13.23 6.87 -5.05
CA ALA A 448 12.05 7.67 -5.37
C ALA A 448 11.00 7.61 -4.25
N LEU A 449 10.75 6.41 -3.71
CA LEU A 449 9.83 6.26 -2.59
C LEU A 449 10.38 6.93 -1.33
N ALA A 450 11.67 6.76 -1.02
CA ALA A 450 12.30 7.42 0.11
C ALA A 450 12.22 8.96 0.01
N LEU A 451 12.44 9.52 -1.18
CA LEU A 451 12.29 10.96 -1.44
C LEU A 451 10.85 11.42 -1.23
N GLY A 452 9.87 10.71 -1.79
CA GLY A 452 8.45 10.96 -1.55
C GLY A 452 8.09 10.93 -0.07
N LEU A 453 8.58 9.92 0.66
CA LEU A 453 8.33 9.79 2.10
C LEU A 453 9.05 10.86 2.93
N LEU A 454 10.25 11.32 2.54
CA LEU A 454 10.95 12.38 3.27
C LEU A 454 10.13 13.66 3.34
N GLY A 455 9.31 13.93 2.32
CA GLY A 455 8.39 15.05 2.30
C GLY A 455 9.12 16.40 2.36
N ASN A 456 10.22 16.51 1.62
CA ASN A 456 11.11 17.67 1.66
C ASN A 456 11.05 18.43 0.32
N SER A 457 10.67 19.70 0.35
CA SER A 457 10.67 20.58 -0.82
C SER A 457 12.05 20.75 -1.45
N GLU A 458 13.14 20.58 -0.69
CA GLU A 458 14.51 20.63 -1.22
C GLU A 458 14.79 19.54 -2.26
N SER A 459 14.02 18.45 -2.27
CA SER A 459 14.15 17.41 -3.29
C SER A 459 13.49 17.77 -4.62
N VAL A 460 12.59 18.76 -4.64
CA VAL A 460 11.80 19.12 -5.83
C VAL A 460 12.70 19.52 -6.99
N PRO A 461 13.64 20.49 -6.88
CA PRO A 461 14.45 20.91 -8.03
C PRO A 461 15.25 19.75 -8.65
N GLY A 462 15.87 18.90 -7.83
CA GLY A 462 16.62 17.74 -8.31
C GLY A 462 15.72 16.69 -8.98
N LEU A 463 14.47 16.53 -8.53
CA LEU A 463 13.50 15.65 -9.16
C LEU A 463 12.97 16.25 -10.48
N GLU A 464 12.81 17.56 -10.58
CA GLU A 464 12.41 18.24 -11.83
C GLU A 464 13.45 18.04 -12.93
N ASP A 465 14.72 18.27 -12.59
CA ASP A 465 15.86 18.06 -13.51
C ASP A 465 15.91 16.61 -14.00
N LEU A 466 15.67 15.65 -13.11
CA LEU A 466 15.62 14.23 -13.47
C LEU A 466 14.38 13.88 -14.29
N ALA A 467 13.21 14.44 -14.00
CA ALA A 467 11.94 14.09 -14.66
C ALA A 467 11.89 14.57 -16.13
N ASN A 468 12.53 15.69 -16.45
CA ASN A 468 12.50 16.31 -17.78
C ASN A 468 13.86 16.39 -18.49
N GLY A 469 14.95 15.94 -17.84
CA GLY A 469 16.29 15.97 -18.43
C GLY A 469 16.42 15.11 -19.68
N ALA A 470 16.75 15.73 -20.82
CA ALA A 470 16.84 15.03 -22.11
C ALA A 470 17.91 13.93 -22.16
N SER A 471 19.00 14.08 -21.38
CA SER A 471 20.09 13.10 -21.25
C SER A 471 19.83 12.02 -20.19
N VAL A 472 18.80 12.19 -19.36
CA VAL A 472 18.43 11.24 -18.30
C VAL A 472 17.74 10.04 -18.95
N ASN A 473 18.00 8.81 -18.48
CA ASN A 473 17.33 7.62 -19.03
C ASN A 473 15.83 7.61 -18.67
N GLY A 474 15.01 6.96 -19.51
CA GLY A 474 13.55 6.99 -19.39
C GLY A 474 13.00 6.45 -18.06
N ASP A 475 13.61 5.40 -17.51
CA ASP A 475 13.23 4.84 -16.20
C ASP A 475 13.45 5.87 -15.09
N THR A 476 14.60 6.54 -15.07
CA THR A 476 14.94 7.54 -14.05
C THR A 476 13.99 8.72 -14.11
N ARG A 477 13.61 9.17 -15.32
CA ARG A 477 12.57 10.20 -15.49
C ARG A 477 11.24 9.74 -14.90
N ALA A 478 10.82 8.50 -15.19
CA ALA A 478 9.58 7.94 -14.67
C ALA A 478 9.56 7.85 -13.13
N PHE A 479 10.64 7.38 -12.51
CA PHE A 479 10.75 7.33 -11.06
C PHE A 479 10.80 8.73 -10.42
N ALA A 480 11.42 9.71 -11.08
CA ALA A 480 11.42 11.10 -10.62
C ALA A 480 10.02 11.72 -10.67
N SER A 481 9.29 11.54 -11.79
CA SER A 481 7.87 11.93 -11.90
C SER A 481 7.01 11.26 -10.81
N GLY A 482 7.24 9.97 -10.54
CA GLY A 482 6.56 9.25 -9.46
C GLY A 482 6.86 9.81 -8.06
N ALA A 483 8.11 10.17 -7.79
CA ALA A 483 8.52 10.80 -6.52
C ALA A 483 7.86 12.17 -6.32
N LEU A 484 7.79 13.00 -7.38
CA LEU A 484 7.08 14.28 -7.36
C LEU A 484 5.59 14.11 -7.01
N GLY A 485 4.95 13.07 -7.57
CA GLY A 485 3.57 12.71 -7.22
C GLY A 485 3.40 12.33 -5.75
N LEU A 486 4.34 11.55 -5.19
CA LEU A 486 4.31 11.16 -3.77
C LEU A 486 4.54 12.36 -2.83
N LEU A 487 5.40 13.31 -3.19
CA LEU A 487 5.61 14.56 -2.43
C LEU A 487 4.38 15.48 -2.42
N SER A 488 3.59 15.39 -3.48
CA SER A 488 2.43 16.25 -3.72
C SER A 488 1.10 15.61 -3.31
N GLU A 489 1.13 14.38 -2.79
CA GLU A 489 -0.06 13.65 -2.35
C GLU A 489 -0.62 14.32 -1.08
N PRO A 490 -1.83 14.91 -1.11
CA PRO A 490 -2.41 15.53 0.07
C PRO A 490 -2.65 14.48 1.16
N ASP A 491 -2.35 14.85 2.41
CA ASP A 491 -2.54 14.00 3.61
C ASP A 491 -3.98 13.46 3.74
N ASP A 492 -4.94 14.18 3.16
CA ASP A 492 -6.38 13.90 3.14
C ASP A 492 -6.83 13.06 1.92
N LEU A 493 -6.01 12.15 1.41
CA LEU A 493 -6.49 11.01 0.59
C LEU A 493 -6.66 9.72 1.44
N PRO A 494 -7.64 9.65 2.39
CA PRO A 494 -7.95 8.44 3.16
C PRO A 494 -8.22 7.22 2.27
N VAL A 495 -8.69 7.50 1.06
CA VAL A 495 -8.99 6.58 -0.03
C VAL A 495 -7.78 5.64 -0.21
N LEU A 496 -6.64 6.11 -0.71
CA LEU A 496 -5.47 5.28 -1.05
C LEU A 496 -4.98 4.40 0.10
N TYR A 497 -4.97 4.94 1.33
CA TYR A 497 -4.58 4.19 2.53
C TYR A 497 -5.56 3.06 2.86
N ARG A 498 -6.88 3.33 2.80
CA ARG A 498 -7.92 2.30 2.98
C ARG A 498 -7.86 1.23 1.88
N TYR A 499 -7.39 1.58 0.68
CA TYR A 499 -7.25 0.61 -0.40
C TYR A 499 -6.06 -0.30 -0.26
N ARG A 500 -4.85 0.21 0.00
CA ARG A 500 -3.63 -0.60 -0.02
C ARG A 500 -3.65 -1.74 1.02
N ALA A 501 -4.38 -1.58 2.12
CA ALA A 501 -4.54 -2.61 3.14
C ALA A 501 -5.49 -3.74 2.71
N ASN A 502 -5.23 -4.97 3.18
CA ASN A 502 -6.14 -6.12 3.06
C ASN A 502 -6.39 -6.64 1.62
N ASN A 503 -5.46 -6.40 0.70
CA ASN A 503 -5.62 -6.76 -0.72
C ASN A 503 -5.05 -8.11 -1.13
N LEU A 504 -4.58 -8.94 -0.19
CA LEU A 504 -3.95 -10.24 -0.52
C LEU A 504 -4.81 -11.11 -1.44
N PHE A 505 -6.13 -10.94 -1.37
CA PHE A 505 -7.11 -11.67 -2.17
C PHE A 505 -7.15 -11.26 -3.65
N TYR A 506 -6.74 -10.03 -3.97
CA TYR A 506 -6.83 -9.50 -5.32
C TYR A 506 -5.67 -9.92 -6.23
N PHE A 507 -4.65 -10.58 -5.70
CA PHE A 507 -3.42 -10.92 -6.44
C PHE A 507 -3.60 -11.96 -7.54
N ASP A 508 -4.73 -12.68 -7.53
CA ASP A 508 -5.15 -13.61 -8.58
C ASP A 508 -5.85 -12.90 -9.77
N LEU A 509 -6.10 -11.59 -9.66
CA LEU A 509 -6.64 -10.77 -10.74
C LEU A 509 -5.51 -9.92 -11.34
N PRO A 510 -5.03 -10.21 -12.56
CA PRO A 510 -3.89 -9.52 -13.16
C PRO A 510 -4.08 -8.00 -13.24
N VAL A 511 -5.29 -7.56 -13.57
CA VAL A 511 -5.64 -6.13 -13.65
C VAL A 511 -5.55 -5.49 -12.27
N MET A 512 -6.03 -6.15 -11.21
CA MET A 512 -6.03 -5.56 -9.87
C MET A 512 -4.60 -5.52 -9.32
N ARG A 513 -3.79 -6.56 -9.56
CA ARG A 513 -2.36 -6.54 -9.23
C ARG A 513 -1.68 -5.32 -9.85
N GLN A 514 -1.97 -5.01 -11.11
CA GLN A 514 -1.37 -3.86 -11.78
C GLN A 514 -1.86 -2.54 -11.17
N ILE A 515 -3.16 -2.38 -10.93
CA ILE A 515 -3.69 -1.20 -10.23
C ILE A 515 -2.97 -1.01 -8.90
N LEU A 516 -2.87 -2.05 -8.07
CA LEU A 516 -2.22 -1.99 -6.75
C LEU A 516 -0.73 -1.68 -6.80
N LEU A 517 -0.05 -1.95 -7.92
CA LEU A 517 1.34 -1.54 -8.13
C LEU A 517 1.46 -0.05 -8.51
N LEU A 518 0.42 0.53 -9.10
CA LEU A 518 0.37 1.95 -9.50
C LEU A 518 -0.07 2.86 -8.35
N LEU A 519 -0.97 2.36 -7.49
CA LEU A 519 -1.37 3.04 -6.26
C LEU A 519 -0.18 3.17 -5.34
#